data_AF-A0AA35GJT4-F1
#
_entry.id   AF-A0AA35GJT4-F1
#
_cell.length_a   1.000
_cell.length_b   1.000
_cell.length_c   1.000
_cell.angle_alpha   90.00
_cell.angle_beta   90.00
_cell.angle_gamma   90.00
#
_symmetry.space_group_name_H-M   'P 1'
#
loop_
_entity.id
_entity.type
_entity.pdbx_description
1 polymer ?
#
loop_
_entity_poly.entity_id
_entity_poly.type
_entity_poly.pdbx_seq_one_letter_code
_entity_poly.pdbx_strand_id
1 'polypeptide(L)'
;MAPHDPPMFSRRPAAGTAGEIGELRGNCPKSLLSALDALAMARNLDRTAYVNQVLDAHVADEVHKASVLVRTLRGNPFLPDDLGGTPE
;
A
#
# COMPACT_ATOMS: atom_id res chain seq x y z
N MET A 1 39.18 16.35 -22.81
CA MET A 1 38.24 16.68 -21.73
C MET A 1 36.91 16.04 -22.08
N ALA A 2 36.69 14.78 -21.70
CA ALA A 2 35.42 14.10 -21.97
C ALA A 2 34.36 14.58 -20.95
N PRO A 3 33.10 14.81 -21.35
CA PRO A 3 32.04 15.19 -20.43
C PRO A 3 31.74 14.01 -19.50
N HIS A 4 31.85 14.25 -18.20
CA HIS A 4 31.58 13.26 -17.16
C HIS A 4 30.06 13.12 -17.01
N ASP A 5 29.46 12.14 -17.69
CA ASP A 5 28.09 11.74 -17.41
C ASP A 5 28.04 11.22 -15.96
N PRO A 6 27.12 11.73 -15.11
CA PRO A 6 26.97 11.21 -13.75
C PRO A 6 26.41 9.78 -13.78
N PRO A 7 26.82 8.91 -12.83
CA PRO A 7 26.41 7.51 -12.80
C PRO A 7 24.88 7.37 -12.65
N MET A 8 24.32 6.42 -13.40
CA MET A 8 22.88 6.11 -13.49
C MET A 8 22.19 5.77 -12.15
N PHE A 9 22.95 5.57 -11.07
CA PHE A 9 22.46 5.19 -9.74
C PHE A 9 21.88 6.34 -8.91
N SER A 10 22.01 7.60 -9.36
CA SER A 10 21.42 8.77 -8.65
C SER A 10 19.97 9.09 -9.05
N ARG A 11 19.30 8.22 -9.82
CA ARG A 11 17.87 8.38 -10.10
C ARG A 11 17.06 7.89 -8.90
N ARG A 12 16.82 8.81 -7.95
CA ARG A 12 15.75 8.66 -6.97
C ARG A 12 14.48 8.26 -7.72
N PRO A 13 13.83 7.12 -7.40
CA PRO A 13 12.55 6.81 -8.03
C PRO A 13 11.62 7.97 -7.69
N ALA A 14 10.94 8.49 -8.71
CA ALA A 14 9.88 9.46 -8.50
C ALA A 14 8.93 8.85 -7.47
N ALA A 15 8.67 9.58 -6.39
CA ALA A 15 7.66 9.19 -5.42
C ALA A 15 6.40 8.79 -6.19
N GLY A 16 5.95 7.55 -6.02
CA GLY A 16 4.86 6.97 -6.80
C GLY A 16 3.73 7.97 -6.93
N THR A 17 3.33 8.22 -8.17
CA THR A 17 2.30 9.16 -8.58
C THR A 17 1.01 8.80 -7.85
N ALA A 18 0.73 9.52 -6.76
CA ALA A 18 -0.58 9.52 -6.13
C ALA A 18 -1.60 9.94 -7.19
N GLY A 19 -2.30 8.96 -7.77
CA GLY A 19 -3.25 9.18 -8.87
C GLY A 19 -3.29 8.11 -9.95
N GLU A 20 -2.40 7.11 -9.95
CA GLU A 20 -2.52 5.98 -10.89
C GLU A 20 -3.66 5.04 -10.47
N ILE A 21 -4.66 4.89 -11.35
CA ILE A 21 -5.79 3.99 -11.13
C ILE A 21 -5.36 2.57 -11.50
N GLY A 22 -5.35 1.68 -10.52
CA GLY A 22 -5.11 0.24 -10.70
C GLY A 22 -6.38 -0.60 -10.54
N GLU A 23 -6.41 -1.76 -11.18
CA GLU A 23 -7.51 -2.73 -11.03
C GLU A 23 -7.19 -3.74 -9.92
N LEU A 24 -8.15 -4.00 -9.03
CA LEU A 24 -8.09 -5.16 -8.13
C LEU A 24 -8.32 -6.44 -8.94
N ARG A 25 -7.24 -7.16 -9.25
CA ARG A 25 -7.30 -8.41 -10.02
C ARG A 25 -7.57 -9.61 -9.11
N GLY A 26 -8.37 -10.56 -9.58
CA GLY A 26 -8.58 -11.84 -8.92
C GLY A 26 -10.03 -12.29 -8.95
N ASN A 27 -10.23 -13.60 -8.76
CA ASN A 27 -11.57 -14.16 -8.66
C ASN A 27 -12.14 -13.91 -7.26
N CYS A 28 -13.35 -13.37 -7.21
CA CYS A 28 -14.10 -13.18 -5.97
C CYS A 28 -15.32 -14.12 -5.93
N PRO A 29 -15.56 -14.84 -4.82
CA PRO A 29 -16.77 -15.65 -4.67
C PRO A 29 -18.05 -14.82 -4.88
N LYS A 30 -19.01 -15.36 -5.64
CA LYS A 30 -20.27 -14.65 -5.93
C LYS A 30 -21.05 -14.26 -4.68
N SER A 31 -21.07 -15.12 -3.67
CA SER A 31 -21.73 -14.83 -2.38
C SER A 31 -21.13 -13.61 -1.68
N LEU A 32 -19.81 -13.44 -1.78
CA LEU A 32 -19.11 -12.28 -1.23
C LEU A 32 -19.46 -11.02 -2.02
N LEU A 33 -19.49 -11.08 -3.35
CA LEU A 33 -19.92 -9.95 -4.19
C LEU A 33 -21.34 -9.48 -3.83
N SER A 34 -22.29 -10.41 -3.71
CA SER A 34 -23.67 -10.06 -3.33
C SER A 34 -23.77 -9.43 -1.94
N ALA A 35 -22.97 -9.91 -0.98
CA ALA A 35 -22.91 -9.30 0.35
C ALA A 35 -22.31 -7.89 0.31
N LEU A 36 -21.25 -7.67 -0.48
CA LEU A 36 -20.63 -6.36 -0.66
C LEU A 36 -21.60 -5.38 -1.32
N ASP A 37 -22.35 -5.81 -2.33
CA ASP A 37 -23.38 -4.99 -2.98
C ASP A 37 -24.45 -4.57 -1.97
N ALA A 38 -24.94 -5.49 -1.13
CA ALA A 38 -25.93 -5.18 -0.09
C ALA A 38 -25.41 -4.17 0.94
N LEU A 39 -24.16 -4.31 1.37
CA LEU A 39 -23.52 -3.38 2.33
C LEU A 39 -23.27 -2.01 1.71
N ALA A 40 -22.87 -1.96 0.44
CA ALA A 40 -22.69 -0.72 -0.30
C ALA A 40 -24.02 0.02 -0.47
N MET A 41 -25.09 -0.70 -0.87
CA MET A 41 -26.44 -0.15 -0.98
C MET A 41 -26.95 0.40 0.36
N ALA A 42 -26.75 -0.32 1.46
CA ALA A 42 -27.15 0.13 2.80
C ALA A 42 -26.47 1.44 3.23
N ARG A 43 -25.33 1.79 2.60
CA ARG A 43 -24.57 3.02 2.85
C ARG A 43 -24.73 4.07 1.75
N ASN A 44 -25.61 3.85 0.77
CA ASN A 44 -25.75 4.68 -0.44
C ASN A 44 -24.43 4.87 -1.21
N LEU A 45 -23.62 3.80 -1.31
CA LEU A 45 -22.36 3.77 -2.04
C LEU A 45 -22.44 2.79 -3.21
N ASP A 46 -21.60 3.00 -4.23
CA ASP A 46 -21.29 1.95 -5.20
C ASP A 46 -20.40 0.88 -4.55
N ARG A 47 -20.47 -0.36 -5.06
CA ARG A 47 -19.61 -1.46 -4.59
C ARG A 47 -18.14 -1.06 -4.63
N THR A 48 -17.69 -0.41 -5.69
CA THR A 48 -16.28 -0.02 -5.85
C THR A 48 -15.88 0.99 -4.78
N ALA A 49 -16.72 2.01 -4.53
CA ALA A 49 -16.49 3.00 -3.49
C ALA A 49 -16.46 2.37 -2.10
N TYR A 50 -17.36 1.41 -1.83
CA TYR A 50 -17.39 0.67 -0.58
C TYR A 50 -16.12 -0.18 -0.38
N VAL A 51 -15.69 -0.92 -1.41
CA VAL A 51 -14.49 -1.75 -1.35
C VAL A 51 -13.25 -0.89 -1.12
N ASN A 52 -13.10 0.22 -1.85
CA ASN A 52 -11.97 1.13 -1.65
C ASN A 52 -11.96 1.69 -0.22
N GLN A 53 -13.11 2.10 0.32
CA GLN A 53 -13.22 2.58 1.69
C GLN A 53 -12.79 1.52 2.72
N VAL A 54 -13.19 0.26 2.53
CA VAL A 54 -12.81 -0.85 3.41
C VAL A 54 -11.30 -1.12 3.32
N LEU A 55 -10.74 -1.13 2.12
CA LEU A 55 -9.31 -1.36 1.89
C LEU A 55 -8.46 -0.22 2.47
N ASP A 56 -8.86 1.03 2.28
CA ASP A 56 -8.18 2.20 2.84
C ASP A 56 -8.14 2.13 4.37
N ALA A 57 -9.28 1.81 4.99
CA ALA A 57 -9.36 1.67 6.44
C ALA A 57 -8.48 0.53 6.96
N HIS A 58 -8.44 -0.60 6.25
CA HIS A 58 -7.59 -1.73 6.61
C HIS A 58 -6.10 -1.39 6.49
N VAL A 59 -5.68 -0.79 5.37
CA VAL A 59 -4.29 -0.40 5.17
C VAL A 59 -3.85 0.64 6.20
N ALA A 60 -4.69 1.62 6.53
CA ALA A 60 -4.39 2.61 7.55
C ALA A 60 -4.15 1.98 8.93
N ASP A 61 -4.95 0.99 9.31
CA ASP A 61 -4.79 0.24 10.56
C ASP A 61 -3.49 -0.59 10.57
N GLU A 62 -3.18 -1.30 9.49
CA GLU A 62 -1.94 -2.08 9.39
C GLU A 62 -0.69 -1.19 9.38
N VAL A 63 -0.72 -0.05 8.69
CA VAL A 63 0.36 0.94 8.73
C VAL A 63 0.55 1.48 10.14
N HIS A 64 -0.53 1.75 10.87
CA HIS A 64 -0.45 2.19 12.26
C HIS A 64 0.23 1.14 13.14
N LYS A 65 -0.20 -0.14 13.05
CA LYS A 65 0.42 -1.25 13.80
C LYS A 65 1.90 -1.39 13.48
N ALA A 66 2.25 -1.37 12.20
CA ALA A 66 3.65 -1.44 11.76
C ALA A 66 4.47 -0.25 12.30
N SER A 67 3.92 0.96 12.27
CA SER A 67 4.57 2.16 12.81
C SER A 67 4.88 2.01 14.30
N VAL A 68 3.93 1.48 15.08
CA VAL A 68 4.12 1.21 16.51
C VAL A 68 5.23 0.18 16.73
N LEU A 69 5.25 -0.92 15.98
CA LEU A 69 6.31 -1.93 16.08
C LEU A 69 7.69 -1.35 15.77
N VAL A 70 7.82 -0.62 14.65
CA VAL A 70 9.08 0.03 14.27
C VAL A 70 9.52 1.04 15.32
N ARG A 71 8.58 1.82 15.89
CA ARG A 71 8.87 2.80 16.94
C ARG A 71 9.37 2.15 18.22
N THR A 72 8.69 1.08 18.66
CA THR A 72 8.96 0.40 19.95
C THR A 72 10.21 -0.46 19.90
N LEU A 73 10.49 -1.10 18.76
CA LEU A 73 11.67 -1.94 18.56
C LEU A 73 12.88 -1.16 18.04
N ARG A 74 12.77 0.15 17.83
CA ARG A 74 13.91 0.99 17.39
C ARG A 74 15.03 0.94 18.42
N GLY A 75 16.23 0.55 17.97
CA GLY A 75 17.40 0.36 18.83
C GLY A 75 17.45 -1.01 19.54
N ASN A 76 16.49 -1.89 19.26
CA ASN A 76 16.58 -3.28 19.67
C ASN A 76 17.65 -3.99 18.82
N PRO A 77 18.66 -4.64 19.43
CA PRO A 77 19.74 -5.32 18.69
C PRO A 77 19.27 -6.47 17.79
N PHE A 78 18.02 -6.94 17.95
CA PHE A 78 17.42 -7.99 17.14
C PHE A 78 16.53 -7.48 16.00
N LEU A 79 16.27 -6.16 15.94
CA LEU A 79 15.55 -5.57 14.83
C LEU A 79 16.58 -5.19 13.74
N PRO A 80 16.52 -5.78 12.53
CA PRO A 80 17.36 -5.31 11.45
C PRO A 80 17.02 -3.84 11.14
N ASP A 81 18.03 -2.97 11.09
CA ASP A 81 17.86 -1.53 10.79
C ASP A 81 17.27 -1.30 9.39
N ASP A 82 17.34 -2.30 8.51
CA ASP A 82 16.88 -2.24 7.14
C ASP A 82 15.54 -2.95 6.94
N LEU A 83 14.47 -2.32 7.43
CA LEU A 83 13.09 -2.68 7.06
C LEU A 83 12.67 -2.04 5.71
N GLY A 84 13.62 -1.44 4.97
CA GLY A 84 13.38 -0.65 3.76
C GLY A 84 14.10 -1.12 2.49
N GLY A 85 14.90 -2.19 2.54
CA GLY A 85 15.59 -2.75 1.39
C GLY A 85 14.68 -3.62 0.53
N THR A 86 14.40 -3.19 -0.70
CA THR A 86 13.81 -4.03 -1.75
C THR A 86 14.66 -5.30 -1.97
N PRO A 87 14.08 -6.50 -2.08
CA PRO A 87 14.83 -7.68 -2.51
C PRO A 87 15.30 -7.47 -3.96
N GLU A 88 16.55 -7.88 -4.22
CA GLU A 88 17.25 -7.81 -5.51
C GLU A 88 16.48 -8.41 -6.70
#